data_AF-A0A6P0LIH2-F1
#
_entry.id   AF-A0A6P0LIH2-F1
#
_cell.length_a   1.000
_cell.length_b   1.000
_cell.length_c   1.000
_cell.angle_alpha   90.00
_cell.angle_beta   90.00
_cell.angle_gamma   90.00
#
_symmetry.space_group_name_H-M   'P 1'
#
loop_
_entity.id
_entity.type
_entity.pdbx_description
1 polymer ?
#
loop_
_entity_poly.entity_id
_entity_poly.type
_entity_poly.pdbx_seq_one_letter_code
_entity_poly.pdbx_strand_id
1 'polypeptide(L)' 'MLQVEGARVAFWPRFNTQRANLQVANFQRANLQVANFQRANLQVANLQVANLQPANLQLANLGLLATRARTTG' A
#
# COMPACT_ATOMS: atom_id res chain seq x y z
N MET A 1 -13.56 9.24 -4.02
CA MET A 1 -12.92 8.04 -3.41
C MET A 1 -12.03 7.45 -4.49
N LEU A 2 -10.71 7.37 -4.30
CA LEU A 2 -9.81 6.72 -5.26
C LEU A 2 -10.01 5.20 -5.12
N GLN A 3 -10.88 4.65 -5.96
CA GLN A 3 -11.05 3.21 -6.10
C GLN A 3 -9.87 2.69 -6.93
N VAL A 4 -8.87 2.11 -6.26
CA VAL A 4 -7.76 1.42 -6.94
C VAL A 4 -8.28 0.03 -7.32
N GLU A 5 -9.14 -0.04 -8.33
CA GLU A 5 -9.68 -1.29 -8.84
C GLU A 5 -8.60 -2.02 -9.65
N GLY A 6 -8.16 -3.17 -9.15
CA GLY A 6 -7.34 -4.09 -9.92
C GLY A 6 -5.89 -3.66 -10.10
N ALA A 7 -5.11 -3.57 -9.01
CA ALA A 7 -3.65 -3.49 -9.11
C ALA A 7 -3.05 -4.85 -9.53
N ARG A 8 -3.51 -5.45 -10.63
CA ARG A 8 -2.85 -6.60 -11.25
C ARG A 8 -1.63 -6.03 -12.00
N VAL A 9 -0.51 -5.90 -11.29
CA VAL A 9 0.82 -5.51 -11.83
C VAL A 9 0.99 -4.03 -12.17
N ALA A 10 0.47 -3.11 -11.36
CA ALA A 10 0.67 -1.69 -11.58
C ALA A 10 1.95 -1.18 -10.87
N PHE A 11 2.80 -0.46 -11.61
CA PHE A 11 4.06 0.14 -11.15
C PHE A 11 3.83 1.62 -10.80
N TRP A 12 3.91 1.97 -9.52
CA TRP A 12 3.68 3.34 -9.04
C TRP A 12 4.83 3.84 -8.16
N PRO A 13 6.02 4.12 -8.74
CA PRO A 13 7.23 4.48 -8.00
C PRO A 13 7.16 5.83 -7.26
N ARG A 14 6.04 6.56 -7.37
CA ARG A 14 5.82 7.87 -6.74
C ARG A 14 4.39 8.04 -6.25
N PHE A 15 3.74 6.95 -5.87
CA PHE A 15 2.37 7.00 -5.37
C PHE A 15 2.31 7.79 -4.05
N ASN A 16 1.74 9.00 -4.08
CA ASN A 16 1.60 9.86 -2.91
C ASN A 16 0.14 9.84 -2.46
N THR A 17 -0.12 9.12 -1.37
CA THR A 17 -1.43 8.98 -0.75
C THR A 17 -1.36 9.31 0.74
N GLN A 18 -0.60 10.35 1.07
CA GLN A 18 -0.52 10.86 2.43
C GLN A 18 -1.93 11.19 2.95
N ARG A 19 -2.30 10.68 4.13
CA ARG A 19 -3.64 10.81 4.75
C ARG A 19 -4.80 10.25 3.93
N ALA A 20 -4.55 9.46 2.89
CA ALA A 20 -5.62 8.86 2.11
C ALA A 20 -6.36 7.79 2.91
N ASN A 21 -7.67 7.66 2.69
CA ASN A 21 -8.43 6.49 3.11
C ASN A 21 -8.39 5.43 2.00
N LEU A 22 -7.53 4.43 2.19
CA LEU A 22 -7.31 3.27 1.32
C LEU A 22 -7.76 1.97 2.01
N GLN A 23 -8.72 2.09 2.93
CA GLN A 23 -9.37 0.93 3.54
C GLN A 23 -9.90 0.01 2.44
N VAL A 24 -9.72 -1.31 2.60
CA VAL A 24 -10.09 -2.37 1.64
C VAL A 24 -9.46 -2.26 0.23
N ALA A 25 -8.45 -1.41 0.01
CA ALA A 25 -7.77 -1.33 -1.28
C ALA A 25 -7.01 -2.62 -1.62
N ASN A 26 -7.00 -3.01 -2.91
CA ASN A 26 -6.26 -4.18 -3.37
C ASN A 26 -4.97 -3.78 -4.08
N PHE A 27 -3.84 -4.00 -3.41
CA PHE A 27 -2.47 -3.78 -3.89
C PHE A 27 -1.68 -5.08 -4.06
N GLN A 28 -2.38 -6.22 -4.24
CA GLN A 28 -1.73 -7.52 -4.42
C GLN A 28 -0.73 -7.48 -5.58
N ARG A 29 0.54 -7.83 -5.32
CA ARG A 29 1.64 -7.78 -6.30
C ARG A 29 1.94 -6.39 -6.88
N ALA A 30 1.47 -5.32 -6.27
CA ALA A 30 1.80 -3.97 -6.70
C ALA A 30 3.28 -3.63 -6.43
N ASN A 31 3.90 -2.88 -7.34
CA ASN A 31 5.19 -2.25 -7.06
C ASN A 31 4.93 -0.82 -6.54
N LEU A 32 5.10 -0.65 -5.23
CA LEU A 32 4.88 0.58 -4.46
C LEU A 32 6.20 1.07 -3.85
N GLN A 33 7.32 0.81 -4.53
CA GLN A 33 8.63 1.33 -4.11
C GLN A 33 8.57 2.85 -4.01
N VAL A 34 9.14 3.41 -2.95
CA VAL A 34 9.19 4.87 -2.71
C VAL A 34 7.79 5.53 -2.56
N ALA A 35 6.71 4.74 -2.43
CA ALA A 35 5.38 5.30 -2.19
C ALA A 35 5.27 6.00 -0.84
N ASN A 36 4.46 7.06 -0.76
CA ASN A 36 4.18 7.78 0.47
C ASN A 36 2.76 7.47 0.97
N PHE A 37 2.68 6.63 2.00
CA PHE A 37 1.45 6.28 2.72
C PHE A 37 1.43 6.91 4.13
N GLN A 38 2.20 7.98 4.35
CA GLN A 38 2.25 8.61 5.67
C GLN A 38 0.84 9.00 6.14
N ARG A 39 0.45 8.56 7.35
CA ARG A 39 -0.91 8.75 7.92
C ARG A 39 -2.06 8.16 7.09
N ALA A 40 -1.80 7.31 6.11
CA ALA A 40 -2.86 6.67 5.33
C ALA A 40 -3.61 5.62 6.16
N ASN A 41 -4.91 5.47 5.92
CA ASN A 41 -5.68 4.33 6.43
C ASN A 41 -5.61 3.19 5.42
N LEU A 42 -4.92 2.11 5.75
CA LEU A 42 -4.74 0.89 4.96
C LEU A 42 -5.41 -0.31 5.64
N GLN A 43 -6.35 -0.07 6.57
CA GLN A 43 -7.07 -1.16 7.23
C GLN A 43 -7.71 -2.09 6.20
N VAL A 44 -7.48 -3.41 6.35
CA VAL A 44 -8.03 -4.44 5.46
C VAL A 44 -7.50 -4.34 4.01
N ALA A 45 -6.47 -3.53 3.73
CA ALA A 45 -5.87 -3.49 2.41
C ALA A 45 -5.13 -4.80 2.09
N ASN A 46 -5.33 -5.34 0.89
CA ASN A 46 -4.61 -6.52 0.42
C ASN A 46 -3.23 -6.09 -0.11
N LEU A 47 -2.18 -6.32 0.68
CA LEU A 47 -0.79 -6.02 0.34
C LEU A 47 0.02 -7.28 0.02
N GLN A 48 -0.65 -8.40 -0.25
CA GLN A 48 0.02 -9.68 -0.50
C GLN A 48 1.01 -9.55 -1.67
N VAL A 49 2.29 -9.86 -1.41
CA VAL A 49 3.38 -9.81 -2.41
C VAL A 49 3.63 -8.38 -2.97
N ALA A 50 3.12 -7.32 -2.32
CA ALA A 50 3.45 -5.95 -2.70
C ALA A 50 4.92 -5.62 -2.36
N ASN A 51 5.60 -4.86 -3.24
CA ASN A 51 6.92 -4.31 -2.96
C ASN A 51 6.77 -2.91 -2.34
N LEU A 52 7.06 -2.79 -1.05
CA LEU A 52 6.97 -1.55 -0.26
C LEU A 52 8.35 -1.00 0.14
N GLN A 53 9.45 -1.40 -0.50
CA GLN A 53 10.79 -0.91 -0.13
C GLN A 53 11.32 0.09 -1.15
N PRO A 54 11.62 1.36 -0.81
CA PRO A 54 11.58 2.04 0.49
C PRO A 54 10.35 2.96 0.67
N ALA A 55 9.15 2.42 0.84
CA ALA A 55 7.93 3.20 1.02
C ALA A 55 7.85 3.86 2.41
N ASN A 56 7.30 5.06 2.48
CA ASN A 56 7.02 5.76 3.73
C ASN A 56 5.66 5.32 4.30
N LEU A 57 5.69 4.49 5.34
CA LEU A 57 4.51 4.01 6.08
C LEU A 57 4.35 4.69 7.45
N GLN A 58 5.04 5.82 7.71
CA GLN A 58 4.98 6.47 9.02
C GLN A 58 3.54 6.84 9.40
N LEU A 59 3.10 6.42 10.59
CA LEU A 59 1.75 6.65 11.11
C LEU A 59 0.62 6.05 10.23
N ALA A 60 0.95 5.16 9.28
CA ALA A 60 -0.08 4.48 8.49
C ALA A 60 -0.84 3.47 9.38
N ASN A 61 -2.15 3.42 9.23
CA ASN A 61 -3.00 2.45 9.92
C ASN A 61 -3.14 1.18 9.06
N LEU A 62 -2.32 0.17 9.31
CA LEU A 62 -2.27 -1.05 8.51
C LEU A 62 -3.35 -2.09 8.89
N GLY A 63 -3.96 -1.97 10.07
CA GLY A 63 -4.89 -2.98 10.59
C GLY A 63 -4.26 -4.36 10.83
N LEU A 64 -4.97 -5.23 11.55
CA LEU A 64 -4.47 -6.55 11.97
C LEU A 64 -4.24 -7.54 10.80
N LEU A 65 -4.84 -7.27 9.63
CA LEU A 65 -4.91 -8.17 8.47
C LEU A 65 -4.02 -7.74 7.30
N ALA A 66 -3.10 -6.79 7.47
CA ALA A 66 -2.14 -6.44 6.42
C ALA A 66 -1.25 -7.66 6.10
N THR A 67 -1.74 -8.48 5.18
CA THR A 67 -1.16 -9.76 4.79
C THR A 67 0.26 -9.56 4.31
N ARG A 68 1.24 -10.03 5.09
CA ARG A 68 2.66 -10.22 4.77
C ARG A 68 3.10 -9.52 3.47
N ALA A 69 3.29 -8.20 3.54
CA ALA A 69 4.03 -7.51 2.50
C ALA A 69 5.46 -8.07 2.54
N ARG A 70 6.00 -8.45 1.38
CA ARG A 70 7.34 -9.02 1.33
C ARG A 70 8.34 -7.87 1.43
N THR A 71 8.87 -7.64 2.62
CA THR A 71 10.03 -6.77 2.83
C THR A 71 11.28 -7.58 2.53
N THR A 72 11.64 -7.74 1.26
CA THR A 72 13.00 -8.21 0.92
C THR A 72 13.94 -7.06 1.21
N GLY A 73 14.86 -7.27 2.16
CA GLY A 73 15.99 -6.37 2.42
C GLY A 73 16.98 -6.33 1.27
#